data_AF-A0A166S894-F1
#
_entry.id   AF-A0A166S894-F1
#
_cell.length_a   1.000
_cell.length_b   1.000
_cell.length_c   1.000
_cell.angle_alpha   90.00
_cell.angle_beta   90.00
_cell.angle_gamma   90.00
#
_symmetry.space_group_name_H-M   'P 1'
#
loop_
_entity.id
_entity.type
_entity.pdbx_description
1 polymer ?
#
loop_
_entity_poly.entity_id
_entity_poly.type
_entity_poly.pdbx_seq_one_letter_code
_entity_poly.pdbx_strand_id
1 'polypeptide(L)'
;MRSRGRSVSVVSCCMAALVALGACGGGDDDAATDNASAPTSASPAPAPEPKPEMAAEGATLLDVDYSVITVEPGQRRSFGFQALKAGASTPISLSGAGGCFSTSTAGAEIVVTGGNAPCSGVFTVAADGVDGKATVTVNVAERDSLDVGNGLLMRYTDQFDEKWTAAGGRLRNPLGFYHPKGPDGYYALGTLILRHNSLPKDKVLAVVVKDSQNKGLLAAPTGFTKLWDDAGSRVSRGISLWQVNCPNNYVAMGTVAAESEPSNTSVRCVKRDLAIPGQQAAEVTSTAGTEKDGFIAFGLTSPRIQTGDLTPFSVGSTTLKMDKDQKLVPGYLLGIRTSTYEVRSERFDLRLTSCAPIPSSEFSKSYAANSTRVPFTMLPWTDISENFSNAKSSPFYVLQRSTSYGPMEPSSRDNCASRSPMRVTATSTKGTSQTSETHISVDYGISTTITEGASAGVEGVSSASTSLSVTMSLNLGWSNTESKMYSTETSVEDCKVVPAGSIGQWLQTVTQFNAINADGQISEALEFGMDDVKYLEYNKDGNSADSC
;
A
#
# COMPACT_ATOMS: atom_id res chain seq x y z
N MET A 1 24.84 45.89 35.93
CA MET A 1 23.72 46.68 36.50
C MET A 1 22.58 46.74 35.48
N ARG A 2 21.36 46.32 35.89
CA ARG A 2 20.01 46.54 35.29
C ARG A 2 19.82 46.22 33.80
N SER A 3 19.21 45.09 33.43
CA SER A 3 17.77 44.77 33.39
C SER A 3 16.91 45.71 32.52
N ARG A 4 16.26 45.13 31.50
CA ARG A 4 14.91 45.48 31.03
C ARG A 4 14.39 44.35 30.13
N GLY A 5 13.33 43.69 30.60
CA GLY A 5 12.56 42.71 29.84
C GLY A 5 11.50 43.36 28.95
N ARG A 6 10.95 42.55 28.04
CA ARG A 6 9.66 42.81 27.40
C ARG A 6 8.96 41.49 27.11
N SER A 7 7.75 41.40 27.63
CA SER A 7 6.69 40.43 27.37
C SER A 7 6.07 40.63 25.98
N VAL A 8 5.59 39.55 25.36
CA VAL A 8 4.62 39.60 24.27
C VAL A 8 3.50 38.61 24.60
N SER A 9 2.28 39.15 24.65
CA SER A 9 1.03 38.43 24.92
C SER A 9 0.58 37.58 23.74
N VAL A 10 0.08 36.38 24.06
CA VAL A 10 -0.64 35.50 23.15
C VAL A 10 -2.12 35.92 23.13
N VAL A 11 -2.67 36.20 21.95
CA VAL A 11 -4.12 36.35 21.73
C VAL A 11 -4.57 35.20 20.85
N SER A 12 -5.34 34.30 21.46
CA SER A 12 -6.09 33.22 20.81
C SER A 12 -7.39 33.79 20.27
N CYS A 13 -7.77 33.44 19.03
CA CYS A 13 -9.06 33.79 18.46
C CYS A 13 -9.71 32.55 17.86
N CYS A 14 -10.74 32.05 18.54
CA CYS A 14 -11.71 31.07 18.03
C CYS A 14 -12.59 31.72 16.96
N MET A 15 -12.89 31.01 15.88
CA MET A 15 -14.02 31.33 15.00
C MET A 15 -15.07 30.23 15.08
N ALA A 16 -16.27 30.62 15.50
CA ALA A 16 -17.50 29.84 15.45
C ALA A 16 -18.16 30.04 14.08
N ALA A 17 -18.58 28.95 13.44
CA ALA A 17 -19.42 28.98 12.26
C ALA A 17 -20.90 29.04 12.67
N LEU A 18 -21.63 30.02 12.15
CA LEU A 18 -23.08 30.14 12.29
C LEU A 18 -23.72 30.03 10.90
N VAL A 19 -24.64 29.09 10.78
CA VAL A 19 -25.51 28.84 9.62
C VAL A 19 -26.64 29.88 9.61
N ALA A 20 -26.97 30.43 8.44
CA ALA A 20 -28.26 31.08 8.21
C ALA A 20 -28.76 30.86 6.77
N LEU A 21 -30.04 30.48 6.68
CA LEU A 21 -30.82 30.11 5.51
C LEU A 21 -31.35 31.33 4.71
N GLY A 22 -31.45 31.13 3.40
CA GLY A 22 -32.39 31.61 2.37
C GLY A 22 -33.19 32.92 2.50
N ALA A 23 -33.24 33.67 1.39
CA ALA A 23 -34.43 34.38 0.91
C ALA A 23 -34.35 34.71 -0.60
N CYS A 24 -35.51 34.71 -1.26
CA CYS A 24 -35.79 34.78 -2.70
C CYS A 24 -35.75 36.18 -3.35
N GLY A 25 -35.73 36.19 -4.70
CA GLY A 25 -36.17 37.27 -5.60
C GLY A 25 -35.11 37.62 -6.66
N GLY A 26 -35.34 37.71 -7.97
CA GLY A 26 -36.53 37.65 -8.84
C GLY A 26 -36.32 38.58 -10.04
N GLY A 27 -36.42 38.04 -11.27
CA GLY A 27 -36.63 38.71 -12.59
C GLY A 27 -35.44 39.41 -13.26
N ASP A 28 -35.32 39.56 -14.58
CA ASP A 28 -36.01 39.03 -15.79
C ASP A 28 -35.17 39.48 -17.03
N ASP A 29 -35.50 38.90 -18.20
CA ASP A 29 -35.28 39.37 -19.59
C ASP A 29 -34.15 38.76 -20.46
N ASP A 30 -34.51 37.66 -21.13
CA ASP A 30 -34.58 37.44 -22.60
C ASP A 30 -33.40 37.79 -23.53
N ALA A 31 -32.85 36.77 -24.20
CA ALA A 31 -33.22 36.42 -25.60
C ALA A 31 -32.14 35.57 -26.33
N ALA A 32 -32.57 34.37 -26.75
CA ALA A 32 -32.34 33.71 -28.04
C ALA A 32 -30.91 33.36 -28.53
N THR A 33 -30.60 32.06 -28.67
CA THR A 33 -30.84 31.29 -29.92
C THR A 33 -30.21 29.89 -29.85
N ASP A 34 -30.97 28.92 -30.37
CA ASP A 34 -30.67 27.52 -30.50
C ASP A 34 -29.36 27.19 -31.25
N ASN A 35 -28.65 26.17 -30.77
CA ASN A 35 -28.10 25.17 -31.66
C ASN A 35 -28.04 23.80 -30.98
N ALA A 36 -28.89 22.90 -31.47
CA ALA A 36 -28.98 21.52 -31.06
C ALA A 36 -27.71 20.75 -31.44
N SER A 37 -27.20 19.96 -30.50
CA SER A 37 -26.37 18.78 -30.77
C SER A 37 -26.79 17.69 -29.80
N ALA A 38 -27.16 16.55 -30.37
CA ALA A 38 -27.79 15.42 -29.72
C ALA A 38 -26.99 14.86 -28.52
N PRO A 39 -27.65 14.29 -27.49
CA PRO A 39 -26.95 13.53 -26.47
C PRO A 39 -26.41 12.23 -27.07
N THR A 40 -25.09 12.10 -27.08
CA THR A 40 -24.39 10.84 -27.32
C THR A 40 -24.87 9.78 -26.32
N SER A 41 -25.21 8.63 -26.89
CA SER A 41 -25.60 7.38 -26.26
C SER A 41 -25.00 7.15 -24.87
N ALA A 42 -25.87 6.98 -23.87
CA ALA A 42 -25.52 6.35 -22.61
C ALA A 42 -24.88 4.98 -22.88
N SER A 43 -23.66 4.79 -22.40
CA SER A 43 -23.00 3.49 -22.39
C SER A 43 -23.86 2.50 -21.58
N PRO A 44 -24.05 1.24 -22.02
CA PRO A 44 -24.82 0.26 -21.25
C PRO A 44 -24.15 0.03 -19.90
N ALA A 45 -24.95 -0.07 -18.84
CA ALA A 45 -24.47 -0.54 -17.55
C ALA A 45 -23.75 -1.89 -17.72
N PRO A 46 -22.61 -2.12 -17.04
CA PRO A 46 -21.93 -3.41 -17.09
C PRO A 46 -22.88 -4.50 -16.59
N ALA A 47 -22.94 -5.61 -17.32
CA ALA A 47 -23.74 -6.76 -16.94
C ALA A 47 -23.34 -7.24 -15.54
N PRO A 48 -24.31 -7.62 -14.67
CA PRO A 48 -23.99 -8.21 -13.38
C PRO A 48 -23.12 -9.45 -13.60
N GLU A 49 -22.06 -9.58 -12.79
CA GLU A 49 -21.21 -10.77 -12.77
C GLU A 49 -22.09 -12.03 -12.63
N PRO A 50 -21.72 -13.13 -13.30
CA PRO A 50 -22.44 -14.39 -13.16
C PRO A 50 -22.41 -14.81 -11.69
N LYS A 51 -23.60 -14.93 -11.09
CA LYS A 51 -23.78 -15.58 -9.78
C LYS A 51 -23.03 -16.92 -9.81
N PRO A 52 -22.28 -17.29 -8.76
CA PRO A 52 -21.73 -18.63 -8.65
C PRO A 52 -22.90 -19.62 -8.66
N GLU A 53 -23.03 -20.33 -9.78
CA GLU A 53 -24.02 -21.38 -9.99
C GLU A 53 -23.75 -22.50 -8.99
N MET A 54 -24.81 -23.00 -8.33
CA MET A 54 -24.73 -24.10 -7.38
C MET A 54 -23.94 -25.27 -7.98
N ALA A 55 -22.87 -25.69 -7.29
CA ALA A 55 -22.25 -26.98 -7.56
C ALA A 55 -23.31 -28.08 -7.39
N ALA A 56 -23.63 -28.77 -8.49
CA ALA A 56 -24.56 -29.89 -8.51
C ALA A 56 -24.09 -31.00 -7.56
N GLU A 57 -25.04 -31.73 -6.99
CA GLU A 57 -24.80 -32.91 -6.17
C GLU A 57 -24.03 -33.96 -7.00
N GLY A 58 -22.72 -34.11 -6.72
CA GLY A 58 -21.76 -34.87 -7.54
C GLY A 58 -20.51 -34.11 -7.98
N ALA A 59 -20.41 -32.81 -7.72
CA ALA A 59 -19.22 -32.01 -8.05
C ALA A 59 -17.98 -32.47 -7.28
N THR A 60 -16.92 -32.78 -8.03
CA THR A 60 -15.59 -33.07 -7.48
C THR A 60 -14.87 -31.74 -7.28
N LEU A 61 -14.60 -31.36 -6.03
CA LEU A 61 -13.97 -30.09 -5.67
C LEU A 61 -12.54 -30.34 -5.19
N LEU A 62 -11.55 -29.67 -5.78
CA LEU A 62 -10.19 -29.54 -5.25
C LEU A 62 -9.98 -28.09 -4.80
N ASP A 63 -9.86 -27.89 -3.50
CA ASP A 63 -9.55 -26.61 -2.89
C ASP A 63 -8.21 -26.68 -2.15
N VAL A 64 -7.41 -25.63 -2.25
CA VAL A 64 -6.09 -25.50 -1.62
C VAL A 64 -6.09 -24.26 -0.75
N ASP A 65 -5.56 -24.33 0.48
CA ASP A 65 -5.62 -23.21 1.43
C ASP A 65 -5.04 -21.90 0.85
N TYR A 66 -4.13 -22.00 -0.11
CA TYR A 66 -3.43 -20.88 -0.73
C TYR A 66 -3.43 -20.97 -2.26
N SER A 67 -3.78 -19.87 -2.93
CA SER A 67 -3.50 -19.67 -4.36
C SER A 67 -2.21 -18.87 -4.59
N VAL A 68 -1.76 -18.11 -3.60
CA VAL A 68 -0.43 -17.47 -3.55
C VAL A 68 0.17 -17.65 -2.16
N ILE A 69 1.40 -18.13 -2.07
CA ILE A 69 2.15 -18.27 -0.82
C ILE A 69 3.56 -17.67 -0.96
N THR A 70 4.03 -16.99 0.08
CA THR A 70 5.41 -16.52 0.16
C THR A 70 6.21 -17.33 1.17
N VAL A 71 7.44 -17.68 0.82
CA VAL A 71 8.43 -18.36 1.67
C VAL A 71 9.76 -17.62 1.64
N GLU A 72 10.51 -17.66 2.74
CA GLU A 72 11.89 -17.18 2.75
C GLU A 72 12.84 -18.21 2.12
N PRO A 73 14.02 -17.79 1.63
CA PRO A 73 15.04 -18.71 1.17
C PRO A 73 15.38 -19.80 2.20
N GLY A 74 15.29 -21.07 1.80
CA GLY A 74 15.50 -22.23 2.68
C GLY A 74 14.37 -22.49 3.70
N GLN A 75 13.36 -21.62 3.80
CA GLN A 75 12.24 -21.82 4.71
C GLN A 75 11.30 -22.91 4.17
N ARG A 76 10.82 -23.76 5.08
CA ARG A 76 9.78 -24.76 4.81
C ARG A 76 8.46 -24.26 5.40
N ARG A 77 7.40 -24.25 4.58
CA ARG A 77 6.02 -23.99 5.00
C ARG A 77 5.11 -25.12 4.55
N SER A 78 4.10 -25.45 5.35
CA SER A 78 3.05 -26.39 4.98
C SER A 78 1.68 -25.74 5.03
N PHE A 79 0.76 -26.24 4.20
CA PHE A 79 -0.63 -25.83 4.18
C PHE A 79 -1.54 -26.98 3.71
N GLY A 80 -2.81 -26.90 4.08
CA GLY A 80 -3.80 -27.92 3.80
C GLY A 80 -4.40 -27.84 2.40
N PHE A 81 -5.07 -28.91 2.02
CA PHE A 81 -5.93 -28.96 0.85
C PHE A 81 -7.14 -29.85 1.16
N GLN A 82 -8.21 -29.69 0.40
CA GLN A 82 -9.39 -30.53 0.48
C GLN A 82 -9.74 -31.02 -0.93
N ALA A 83 -9.78 -32.34 -1.08
CA ALA A 83 -10.30 -33.00 -2.26
C ALA A 83 -11.59 -33.74 -1.86
N LEU A 84 -12.74 -33.24 -2.31
CA LEU A 84 -14.03 -33.88 -2.03
C LEU A 84 -14.35 -34.89 -3.14
N LYS A 85 -14.37 -36.17 -2.75
CA LYS A 85 -14.96 -37.28 -3.50
C LYS A 85 -15.85 -38.08 -2.56
N ALA A 86 -17.03 -38.50 -3.02
CA ALA A 86 -17.88 -39.39 -2.24
C ALA A 86 -17.11 -40.70 -1.94
N GLY A 87 -16.73 -40.92 -0.67
CA GLY A 87 -16.33 -42.23 -0.14
C GLY A 87 -14.84 -42.57 0.01
N ALA A 88 -13.85 -41.69 -0.26
CA ALA A 88 -12.43 -41.98 0.06
C ALA A 88 -11.52 -40.74 0.05
N SER A 89 -10.39 -40.79 0.79
CA SER A 89 -9.27 -39.85 0.62
C SER A 89 -8.61 -40.05 -0.75
N THR A 90 -8.43 -38.96 -1.49
CA THR A 90 -7.86 -39.00 -2.84
C THR A 90 -6.39 -38.57 -2.80
N PRO A 91 -5.45 -39.36 -3.33
CA PRO A 91 -4.07 -38.94 -3.50
C PRO A 91 -3.98 -37.68 -4.37
N ILE A 92 -3.00 -36.81 -4.09
CA ILE A 92 -2.69 -35.65 -4.92
C ILE A 92 -1.34 -35.79 -5.61
N SER A 93 -1.23 -35.18 -6.79
CA SER A 93 0.00 -35.03 -7.55
C SER A 93 0.38 -33.55 -7.66
N LEU A 94 1.68 -33.28 -7.54
CA LEU A 94 2.27 -31.95 -7.66
C LEU A 94 3.14 -31.89 -8.91
N SER A 95 3.02 -30.83 -9.71
CA SER A 95 3.83 -30.63 -10.92
C SER A 95 4.21 -29.17 -11.12
N GLY A 96 5.33 -28.89 -11.80
CA GLY A 96 5.76 -27.53 -12.12
C GLY A 96 6.73 -26.87 -11.12
N ALA A 97 7.07 -27.53 -10.00
CA ALA A 97 8.09 -27.03 -9.09
C ALA A 97 9.50 -27.14 -9.73
N GLY A 98 10.08 -26.02 -10.14
CA GLY A 98 11.41 -26.00 -10.78
C GLY A 98 12.19 -24.73 -10.46
N GLY A 99 13.47 -24.90 -10.10
CA GLY A 99 14.50 -23.86 -9.99
C GLY A 99 14.39 -22.90 -8.80
N CYS A 100 13.18 -22.45 -8.48
CA CYS A 100 12.92 -21.41 -7.48
C CYS A 100 12.56 -21.96 -6.09
N PHE A 101 11.84 -23.07 -6.04
CA PHE A 101 11.37 -23.73 -4.82
C PHE A 101 11.18 -25.23 -5.10
N SER A 102 11.03 -26.03 -4.05
CA SER A 102 10.63 -27.42 -4.15
C SER A 102 9.31 -27.67 -3.44
N THR A 103 8.53 -28.62 -3.93
CA THR A 103 7.28 -29.04 -3.29
C THR A 103 7.29 -30.52 -2.96
N SER A 104 6.59 -30.88 -1.90
CA SER A 104 6.37 -32.27 -1.48
C SER A 104 5.03 -32.38 -0.76
N THR A 105 4.58 -33.60 -0.50
CA THR A 105 3.39 -33.86 0.31
C THR A 105 3.78 -34.52 1.63
N ALA A 106 3.09 -34.18 2.70
CA ALA A 106 3.26 -34.78 4.02
C ALA A 106 1.87 -35.04 4.64
N GLY A 107 1.32 -36.23 4.39
CA GLY A 107 -0.05 -36.56 4.78
C GLY A 107 -1.08 -35.70 4.02
N ALA A 108 -1.89 -34.94 4.73
CA ALA A 108 -2.90 -34.03 4.18
C ALA A 108 -2.39 -32.60 3.92
N GLU A 109 -1.06 -32.40 3.97
CA GLU A 109 -0.44 -31.10 3.76
C GLU A 109 0.46 -31.09 2.52
N ILE A 110 0.45 -29.95 1.83
CA ILE A 110 1.44 -29.58 0.81
C ILE A 110 2.55 -28.82 1.50
N VAL A 111 3.79 -29.21 1.25
CA VAL A 111 4.99 -28.59 1.79
C VAL A 111 5.72 -27.87 0.67
N VAL A 112 5.98 -26.58 0.87
CA VAL A 112 6.80 -25.74 -0.01
C VAL A 112 8.11 -25.40 0.70
N THR A 113 9.23 -25.53 0.00
CA THR A 113 10.55 -25.10 0.48
C THR A 113 11.15 -24.10 -0.49
N GLY A 114 11.44 -22.89 0.00
CA GLY A 114 12.07 -21.84 -0.80
C GLY A 114 13.48 -22.21 -1.22
N GLY A 115 13.86 -21.86 -2.45
CA GLY A 115 15.24 -21.98 -2.94
C GLY A 115 16.18 -20.95 -2.32
N ASN A 116 17.33 -20.73 -2.94
CA ASN A 116 18.40 -19.89 -2.35
C ASN A 116 18.35 -18.41 -2.73
N ALA A 117 17.46 -18.01 -3.64
CA ALA A 117 17.41 -16.64 -4.16
C ALA A 117 15.96 -16.18 -4.36
N PRO A 118 15.71 -14.85 -4.30
CA PRO A 118 14.40 -14.31 -4.61
C PRO A 118 13.93 -14.64 -6.02
N CYS A 119 12.72 -15.17 -6.13
CA CYS A 119 12.11 -15.56 -7.40
C CYS A 119 10.62 -15.82 -7.21
N SER A 120 9.90 -16.00 -8.32
CA SER A 120 8.50 -16.42 -8.31
C SER A 120 8.32 -17.56 -9.29
N GLY A 121 7.42 -18.48 -8.99
CA GLY A 121 7.03 -19.56 -9.88
C GLY A 121 5.69 -20.15 -9.47
N VAL A 122 5.20 -21.10 -10.26
CA VAL A 122 3.90 -21.73 -10.05
C VAL A 122 4.04 -23.24 -10.00
N PHE A 123 3.21 -23.89 -9.20
CA PHE A 123 3.02 -25.33 -9.29
C PHE A 123 1.53 -25.66 -9.33
N THR A 124 1.22 -26.84 -9.86
CA THR A 124 -0.14 -27.31 -10.03
C THR A 124 -0.39 -28.49 -9.11
N VAL A 125 -1.52 -28.45 -8.41
CA VAL A 125 -2.08 -29.52 -7.59
C VAL A 125 -3.20 -30.18 -8.37
N ALA A 126 -3.16 -31.50 -8.48
CA ALA A 126 -4.24 -32.31 -9.04
C ALA A 126 -4.58 -33.44 -8.08
N ALA A 127 -5.85 -33.83 -7.98
CA ALA A 127 -6.31 -34.95 -7.17
C ALA A 127 -6.87 -36.06 -8.08
N ASP A 128 -6.59 -37.31 -7.75
CA ASP A 128 -6.97 -38.45 -8.61
C ASP A 128 -8.50 -38.58 -8.72
N GLY A 129 -9.02 -38.47 -9.94
CA GLY A 129 -10.46 -38.59 -10.20
C GLY A 129 -11.30 -37.42 -9.70
N VAL A 130 -10.68 -36.23 -9.55
CA VAL A 130 -11.35 -34.93 -9.42
C VAL A 130 -11.16 -34.17 -10.73
N ASP A 131 -12.24 -33.71 -11.35
CA ASP A 131 -12.17 -32.87 -12.55
C ASP A 131 -11.80 -31.44 -12.15
N GLY A 132 -10.52 -31.09 -12.28
CA GLY A 132 -10.00 -29.76 -11.96
C GLY A 132 -8.56 -29.79 -11.45
N LYS A 133 -7.86 -28.67 -11.61
CA LYS A 133 -6.51 -28.48 -11.07
C LYS A 133 -6.43 -27.15 -10.37
N ALA A 134 -5.76 -27.10 -9.22
CA ALA A 134 -5.46 -25.84 -8.54
C ALA A 134 -4.04 -25.39 -8.91
N THR A 135 -3.87 -24.10 -9.20
CA THR A 135 -2.53 -23.51 -9.42
C THR A 135 -2.17 -22.66 -8.22
N VAL A 136 -0.97 -22.87 -7.70
CA VAL A 136 -0.44 -22.12 -6.56
C VAL A 136 0.80 -21.37 -7.01
N THR A 137 0.81 -20.06 -6.81
CA THR A 137 1.98 -19.21 -7.01
C THR A 137 2.83 -19.23 -5.74
N VAL A 138 4.13 -19.46 -5.89
CA VAL A 138 5.11 -19.39 -4.81
C VAL A 138 6.04 -18.24 -5.07
N ASN A 139 6.10 -17.31 -4.13
CA ASN A 139 7.12 -16.26 -4.09
C ASN A 139 8.19 -16.66 -3.08
N VAL A 140 9.45 -16.68 -3.50
CA VAL A 140 10.59 -16.75 -2.59
C VAL A 140 11.06 -15.32 -2.39
N ALA A 141 10.94 -14.81 -1.17
CA ALA A 141 11.26 -13.42 -0.85
C ALA A 141 12.08 -13.33 0.44
N GLU A 142 13.06 -12.43 0.47
CA GLU A 142 13.84 -12.19 1.67
C GLU A 142 13.07 -11.29 2.64
N ARG A 143 13.28 -11.52 3.94
CA ARG A 143 12.68 -10.74 5.02
C ARG A 143 13.09 -9.27 4.97
N ASP A 144 14.35 -8.99 4.65
CA ASP A 144 14.96 -7.67 4.74
C ASP A 144 15.01 -6.91 3.41
N SER A 145 14.41 -7.46 2.34
CA SER A 145 14.25 -6.79 1.05
C SER A 145 12.82 -6.84 0.52
N LEU A 146 12.48 -5.90 -0.35
CA LEU A 146 11.20 -5.85 -1.05
C LEU A 146 11.46 -5.76 -2.56
N ASP A 147 10.85 -6.64 -3.34
CA ASP A 147 10.79 -6.48 -4.79
C ASP A 147 9.80 -5.36 -5.12
N VAL A 148 10.32 -4.25 -5.63
CA VAL A 148 9.53 -3.09 -6.03
C VAL A 148 9.10 -3.15 -7.50
N GLY A 149 9.42 -4.24 -8.20
CA GLY A 149 9.02 -4.48 -9.57
C GLY A 149 10.11 -5.16 -10.39
N ASN A 150 9.71 -6.23 -11.08
CA ASN A 150 10.54 -6.96 -12.05
C ASN A 150 11.85 -7.54 -11.48
N GLY A 151 12.04 -7.64 -10.16
CA GLY A 151 13.28 -8.09 -9.54
C GLY A 151 14.21 -6.96 -9.11
N LEU A 152 13.76 -5.70 -9.12
CA LEU A 152 14.46 -4.60 -8.44
C LEU A 152 14.18 -4.72 -6.94
N LEU A 153 15.17 -5.16 -6.18
CA LEU A 153 15.06 -5.27 -4.73
C LEU A 153 15.44 -3.94 -4.08
N MET A 154 14.60 -3.43 -3.19
CA MET A 154 14.95 -2.36 -2.27
C MET A 154 15.29 -2.91 -0.89
N ARG A 155 16.21 -2.25 -0.19
CA ARG A 155 16.50 -2.43 1.23
C ARG A 155 16.68 -1.09 1.91
N TYR A 156 16.42 -1.04 3.21
CA TYR A 156 16.86 0.07 4.04
C TYR A 156 18.29 -0.16 4.53
N THR A 157 19.03 0.93 4.71
CA THR A 157 20.33 0.93 5.37
C THR A 157 20.44 2.06 6.37
N ASP A 158 21.08 1.78 7.50
CA ASP A 158 21.52 2.75 8.50
C ASP A 158 23.05 3.01 8.43
N GLN A 159 23.71 2.45 7.42
CA GLN A 159 25.15 2.59 7.19
C GLN A 159 25.41 3.73 6.20
N PHE A 160 26.30 4.64 6.57
CA PHE A 160 26.62 5.81 5.77
C PHE A 160 28.12 6.12 5.77
N ASP A 161 28.60 6.58 4.63
CA ASP A 161 29.83 7.37 4.55
C ASP A 161 29.51 8.83 4.83
N GLU A 162 30.08 9.38 5.91
CA GLU A 162 30.15 10.82 6.06
C GLU A 162 31.08 11.38 4.98
N LYS A 163 30.51 12.12 4.02
CA LYS A 163 31.29 12.79 2.97
C LYS A 163 31.79 14.13 3.45
N TRP A 164 30.96 14.86 4.19
CA TRP A 164 31.32 16.16 4.75
C TRP A 164 30.30 16.58 5.80
N THR A 165 30.76 17.26 6.86
CA THR A 165 29.92 17.92 7.86
C THR A 165 30.49 19.29 8.20
N ALA A 166 29.63 20.25 8.57
CA ALA A 166 30.06 21.56 9.03
C ALA A 166 30.62 21.56 10.47
N ALA A 167 31.04 20.39 10.98
CA ALA A 167 31.56 20.23 12.33
C ALA A 167 32.87 21.04 12.51
N GLY A 168 32.76 22.19 13.17
CA GLY A 168 33.90 23.04 13.53
C GLY A 168 34.07 24.35 12.74
N GLY A 169 33.16 24.74 11.83
CA GLY A 169 33.42 25.91 10.97
C GLY A 169 32.20 26.68 10.44
N ARG A 170 31.82 27.75 11.14
CA ARG A 170 31.27 29.04 10.66
C ARG A 170 30.06 29.11 9.70
N LEU A 171 29.46 28.02 9.21
CA LEU A 171 28.15 28.11 8.56
C LEU A 171 27.08 28.46 9.59
N ARG A 172 26.15 29.36 9.24
CA ARG A 172 25.06 29.80 10.15
C ARG A 172 24.09 28.66 10.49
N ASN A 173 24.03 27.63 9.64
CA ASN A 173 23.15 26.46 9.78
C ASN A 173 23.98 25.16 9.75
N PRO A 174 23.68 24.17 10.62
CA PRO A 174 24.30 22.86 10.56
C PRO A 174 23.98 22.16 9.24
N LEU A 175 24.98 21.50 8.64
CA LEU A 175 24.86 20.83 7.34
C LEU A 175 25.75 19.59 7.30
N GLY A 176 25.19 18.47 6.82
CA GLY A 176 25.90 17.22 6.66
C GLY A 176 25.49 16.47 5.40
N PHE A 177 26.47 15.83 4.76
CA PHE A 177 26.33 15.03 3.56
C PHE A 177 26.71 13.58 3.86
N TYR A 178 25.75 12.68 3.78
CA TYR A 178 25.90 11.27 4.17
C TYR A 178 25.52 10.38 2.99
N HIS A 179 26.48 9.62 2.48
CA HIS A 179 26.27 8.74 1.35
C HIS A 179 25.90 7.33 1.86
N PRO A 180 24.72 6.79 1.49
CA PRO A 180 24.29 5.46 1.95
C PRO A 180 25.23 4.35 1.51
N LYS A 181 25.35 3.31 2.36
CA LYS A 181 26.09 2.08 2.07
C LYS A 181 25.15 0.88 2.16
N GLY A 182 25.02 0.16 1.06
CA GLY A 182 24.26 -1.09 1.03
C GLY A 182 25.16 -2.31 1.25
N PRO A 183 24.56 -3.49 1.51
CA PRO A 183 25.24 -4.78 1.39
C PRO A 183 25.76 -5.02 -0.04
N ASP A 184 26.54 -6.09 -0.23
CA ASP A 184 27.10 -6.43 -1.54
C ASP A 184 26.03 -6.55 -2.64
N GLY A 185 26.28 -5.85 -3.75
CA GLY A 185 25.37 -5.77 -4.89
C GLY A 185 24.23 -4.76 -4.75
N TYR A 186 24.07 -4.12 -3.59
CA TYR A 186 23.17 -2.97 -3.42
C TYR A 186 23.89 -1.66 -3.69
N TYR A 187 23.19 -0.74 -4.36
CA TYR A 187 23.70 0.55 -4.74
C TYR A 187 22.88 1.68 -4.12
N ALA A 188 23.56 2.75 -3.72
CA ALA A 188 22.92 3.99 -3.34
C ALA A 188 22.29 4.69 -4.57
N LEU A 189 21.26 5.47 -4.30
CA LEU A 189 20.51 6.24 -5.30
C LEU A 189 20.82 7.75 -5.26
N GLY A 190 21.61 8.18 -4.28
CA GLY A 190 22.02 9.56 -4.07
C GLY A 190 22.67 9.75 -2.70
N THR A 191 23.16 10.94 -2.43
CA THR A 191 23.63 11.36 -1.11
C THR A 191 22.49 12.02 -0.34
N LEU A 192 22.40 11.69 0.95
CA LEU A 192 21.48 12.35 1.86
C LEU A 192 22.08 13.67 2.37
N ILE A 193 21.28 14.74 2.33
CA ILE A 193 21.65 16.07 2.83
C ILE A 193 20.77 16.37 4.05
N LEU A 194 21.38 16.66 5.19
CA LEU A 194 20.68 16.93 6.45
C LEU A 194 21.08 18.28 7.04
N ARG A 195 20.15 18.93 7.75
CA ARG A 195 20.44 20.10 8.59
C ARG A 195 21.06 19.67 9.94
N HIS A 196 22.05 18.78 9.91
CA HIS A 196 22.75 18.30 11.10
C HIS A 196 24.25 18.19 10.88
N ASN A 197 25.02 18.49 11.93
CA ASN A 197 26.48 18.32 11.93
C ASN A 197 26.93 16.90 12.30
N SER A 198 25.99 16.01 12.58
CA SER A 198 26.21 14.60 12.87
C SER A 198 24.98 13.80 12.47
N LEU A 199 25.17 12.62 11.88
CA LEU A 199 24.06 11.75 11.51
C LEU A 199 23.34 11.25 12.78
N PRO A 200 22.04 11.53 12.96
CA PRO A 200 21.27 10.92 14.04
C PRO A 200 20.97 9.47 13.66
N LYS A 201 21.91 8.56 13.96
CA LYS A 201 21.88 7.13 13.54
C LYS A 201 20.61 6.37 13.91
N ASP A 202 19.89 6.83 14.94
CA ASP A 202 18.62 6.25 15.39
C ASP A 202 17.38 6.94 14.82
N LYS A 203 17.55 7.79 13.79
CA LYS A 203 16.46 8.56 13.16
C LYS A 203 16.59 8.67 11.64
N VAL A 204 17.63 8.10 11.02
CA VAL A 204 17.89 8.20 9.58
C VAL A 204 18.10 6.83 8.96
N LEU A 205 17.26 6.51 7.97
CA LEU A 205 17.46 5.39 7.06
C LEU A 205 17.56 5.92 5.63
N ALA A 206 18.26 5.18 4.79
CA ALA A 206 18.28 5.43 3.35
C ALA A 206 17.91 4.15 2.60
N VAL A 207 17.49 4.33 1.34
CA VAL A 207 17.11 3.23 0.47
C VAL A 207 18.27 2.91 -0.46
N VAL A 208 18.60 1.62 -0.56
CA VAL A 208 19.56 1.07 -1.50
C VAL A 208 18.87 0.01 -2.36
N VAL A 209 19.33 -0.17 -3.59
CA VAL A 209 18.66 -1.05 -4.56
C VAL A 209 19.61 -2.03 -5.25
N LYS A 210 19.07 -3.19 -5.65
CA LYS A 210 19.79 -4.24 -6.37
C LYS A 210 18.93 -4.79 -7.50
N ASP A 211 19.52 -4.91 -8.69
CA ASP A 211 18.93 -5.66 -9.80
C ASP A 211 19.24 -7.15 -9.57
N SER A 212 18.32 -7.86 -8.91
CA SER A 212 18.57 -9.24 -8.44
C SER A 212 18.72 -10.25 -9.58
N GLN A 213 18.18 -9.94 -10.75
CA GLN A 213 18.12 -10.85 -11.89
C GLN A 213 18.91 -10.31 -13.10
N ASN A 214 19.70 -9.25 -12.92
CA ASN A 214 20.49 -8.60 -13.96
C ASN A 214 19.66 -8.27 -15.22
N LYS A 215 18.43 -7.78 -15.04
CA LYS A 215 17.51 -7.46 -16.14
C LYS A 215 17.75 -6.07 -16.75
N GLY A 216 18.81 -5.39 -16.33
CA GLY A 216 19.11 -4.02 -16.76
C GLY A 216 18.19 -3.00 -16.10
N LEU A 217 17.75 -3.25 -14.86
CA LEU A 217 16.91 -2.32 -14.10
C LEU A 217 17.73 -1.16 -13.52
N LEU A 218 19.04 -1.37 -13.37
CA LEU A 218 20.02 -0.39 -12.92
C LEU A 218 21.12 -0.22 -13.97
N ALA A 219 21.59 1.01 -14.16
CA ALA A 219 22.74 1.31 -15.02
C ALA A 219 23.77 2.17 -14.31
N ALA A 220 25.04 2.00 -14.67
CA ALA A 220 26.09 2.91 -14.23
C ALA A 220 25.88 4.30 -14.87
N PRO A 221 26.18 5.40 -14.15
CA PRO A 221 26.21 6.73 -14.73
C PRO A 221 27.21 6.83 -15.87
N THR A 222 26.92 7.66 -16.87
CA THR A 222 27.84 7.96 -17.98
C THR A 222 28.82 9.08 -17.64
N GLY A 223 28.62 9.76 -16.51
CA GLY A 223 29.48 10.81 -15.97
C GLY A 223 28.74 11.64 -14.92
N PHE A 224 29.37 12.73 -14.49
CA PHE A 224 28.78 13.64 -13.51
C PHE A 224 28.94 15.10 -13.93
N THR A 225 27.92 15.90 -13.67
CA THR A 225 27.98 17.35 -13.90
C THR A 225 28.09 18.05 -12.55
N LYS A 226 29.18 18.76 -12.31
CA LYS A 226 29.33 19.55 -11.06
C LYS A 226 28.24 20.63 -11.02
N LEU A 227 27.44 20.62 -9.96
CA LEU A 227 26.41 21.63 -9.68
C LEU A 227 26.93 22.71 -8.76
N TRP A 228 27.67 22.29 -7.73
CA TRP A 228 28.11 23.14 -6.65
C TRP A 228 29.46 22.69 -6.13
N ASP A 229 30.25 23.62 -5.61
CA ASP A 229 31.36 23.32 -4.72
C ASP A 229 31.49 24.38 -3.63
N ASP A 230 32.18 24.03 -2.56
CA ASP A 230 32.46 24.94 -1.45
C ASP A 230 33.64 25.89 -1.74
N ALA A 231 33.95 26.17 -3.02
CA ALA A 231 35.10 27.01 -3.38
C ALA A 231 34.97 28.42 -2.77
N GLY A 232 35.98 28.80 -1.98
CA GLY A 232 35.99 30.06 -1.21
C GLY A 232 35.55 29.88 0.25
N SER A 233 35.10 28.69 0.65
CA SER A 233 35.04 28.29 2.06
C SER A 233 36.47 28.26 2.63
N ARG A 234 36.67 28.68 3.88
CA ARG A 234 37.99 28.60 4.55
C ARG A 234 38.24 27.21 5.14
N VAL A 235 37.58 26.18 4.63
CA VAL A 235 37.59 24.81 5.17
C VAL A 235 38.64 23.98 4.41
N SER A 236 39.37 23.12 5.12
CA SER A 236 40.52 22.39 4.56
C SER A 236 40.16 21.19 3.68
N ARG A 237 38.90 20.72 3.73
CA ARG A 237 38.36 19.66 2.86
C ARG A 237 37.25 20.24 2.02
N GLY A 238 37.50 20.30 0.71
CA GLY A 238 36.50 20.72 -0.26
C GLY A 238 35.43 19.65 -0.47
N ILE A 239 34.20 20.07 -0.73
CA ILE A 239 33.07 19.22 -1.04
C ILE A 239 32.33 19.78 -2.25
N SER A 240 31.88 18.90 -3.14
CA SER A 240 31.11 19.28 -4.32
C SER A 240 29.82 18.48 -4.41
N LEU A 241 28.77 19.08 -4.96
CA LEU A 241 27.53 18.40 -5.33
C LEU A 241 27.51 18.17 -6.84
N TRP A 242 27.13 16.97 -7.21
CA TRP A 242 27.21 16.47 -8.58
C TRP A 242 25.83 15.96 -9.02
N GLN A 243 25.40 16.43 -10.18
CA GLN A 243 24.30 15.81 -10.92
C GLN A 243 24.80 14.53 -11.56
N VAL A 244 24.03 13.45 -11.41
CA VAL A 244 24.33 12.17 -12.04
C VAL A 244 23.85 12.21 -13.50
N ASN A 245 24.76 11.98 -14.45
CA ASN A 245 24.40 11.88 -15.86
C ASN A 245 24.08 10.41 -16.17
N CYS A 246 22.83 10.14 -16.54
CA CYS A 246 22.34 8.79 -16.80
C CYS A 246 22.31 8.46 -18.30
N PRO A 247 22.54 7.19 -18.67
CA PRO A 247 22.34 6.75 -20.05
C PRO A 247 20.86 6.87 -20.46
N ASN A 248 20.61 6.85 -21.77
CA ASN A 248 19.27 6.90 -22.33
C ASN A 248 18.36 5.83 -21.69
N ASN A 249 17.12 6.21 -21.36
CA ASN A 249 16.12 5.39 -20.67
C ASN A 249 16.40 5.10 -19.18
N TYR A 250 17.35 5.81 -18.57
CA TYR A 250 17.57 5.77 -17.12
C TYR A 250 17.53 7.18 -16.53
N VAL A 251 17.21 7.27 -15.24
CA VAL A 251 17.13 8.53 -14.50
C VAL A 251 17.88 8.46 -13.19
N ALA A 252 18.36 9.63 -12.74
CA ALA A 252 18.96 9.81 -11.45
C ALA A 252 17.85 10.03 -10.41
N MET A 253 17.95 9.36 -9.27
CA MET A 253 17.02 9.55 -8.16
C MET A 253 17.49 10.66 -7.20
N GLY A 254 18.76 11.07 -7.27
CA GLY A 254 19.32 12.11 -6.41
C GLY A 254 20.66 12.65 -6.89
N THR A 255 21.16 13.67 -6.20
CA THR A 255 22.52 14.19 -6.39
C THR A 255 23.55 13.45 -5.54
N VAL A 256 24.83 13.53 -5.90
CA VAL A 256 25.93 12.90 -5.16
C VAL A 256 26.85 13.98 -4.60
N ALA A 257 27.20 13.87 -3.32
CA ALA A 257 28.25 14.69 -2.70
C ALA A 257 29.58 13.94 -2.68
N ALA A 258 30.65 14.58 -3.16
CA ALA A 258 32.00 14.01 -3.16
C ALA A 258 33.05 15.12 -3.27
N GLU A 259 34.26 14.88 -2.74
CA GLU A 259 35.38 15.82 -2.80
C GLU A 259 35.89 16.05 -4.23
N SER A 260 35.72 15.06 -5.11
CA SER A 260 36.06 15.10 -6.53
C SER A 260 34.97 14.41 -7.34
N GLU A 261 35.12 14.33 -8.67
CA GLU A 261 34.13 13.66 -9.52
C GLU A 261 33.88 12.22 -9.02
N PRO A 262 32.63 11.82 -8.74
CA PRO A 262 32.34 10.51 -8.19
C PRO A 262 32.71 9.38 -9.15
N SER A 263 33.03 8.21 -8.58
CA SER A 263 33.12 6.97 -9.37
C SER A 263 31.75 6.60 -9.95
N ASN A 264 31.73 6.00 -11.14
CA ASN A 264 30.50 5.42 -11.73
C ASN A 264 29.95 4.21 -10.94
N THR A 265 30.63 3.77 -9.88
CA THR A 265 30.15 2.75 -8.93
C THR A 265 29.50 3.34 -7.68
N SER A 266 29.60 4.65 -7.46
CA SER A 266 29.05 5.32 -6.27
C SER A 266 27.53 5.26 -6.21
N VAL A 267 26.86 5.33 -7.37
CA VAL A 267 25.41 5.28 -7.48
C VAL A 267 24.98 4.48 -8.72
N ARG A 268 23.68 4.20 -8.82
CA ARG A 268 23.06 3.68 -10.05
C ARG A 268 21.94 4.58 -10.52
N CYS A 269 21.83 4.72 -11.83
CA CYS A 269 20.64 5.24 -12.48
C CYS A 269 19.59 4.13 -12.54
N VAL A 270 18.32 4.50 -12.34
CA VAL A 270 17.19 3.57 -12.35
C VAL A 270 16.49 3.64 -13.70
N LYS A 271 16.05 2.50 -14.22
CA LYS A 271 15.30 2.44 -15.48
C LYS A 271 14.08 3.35 -15.42
N ARG A 272 13.84 4.14 -16.46
CA ARG A 272 12.83 5.21 -16.50
C ARG A 272 11.41 4.70 -16.18
N ASP A 273 11.10 3.47 -16.57
CA ASP A 273 9.79 2.82 -16.35
C ASP A 273 9.54 2.45 -14.88
N LEU A 274 10.57 2.51 -14.02
CA LEU A 274 10.47 2.29 -12.57
C LEU A 274 10.58 3.61 -11.79
N ALA A 275 10.43 4.75 -12.48
CA ALA A 275 10.60 6.07 -11.89
C ALA A 275 9.38 6.97 -12.17
N ILE A 276 8.99 7.75 -11.18
CA ILE A 276 7.89 8.70 -11.28
C ILE A 276 8.46 10.11 -11.12
N PRO A 277 8.17 11.08 -12.02
CA PRO A 277 8.60 12.46 -11.82
C PRO A 277 8.11 12.99 -10.46
N GLY A 278 9.03 13.49 -9.65
CA GLY A 278 8.70 14.07 -8.34
C GLY A 278 8.33 15.55 -8.46
N GLN A 279 7.41 15.99 -7.60
CA GLN A 279 7.18 17.42 -7.36
C GLN A 279 8.06 17.89 -6.19
N GLN A 280 8.47 19.15 -6.25
CA GLN A 280 9.24 19.77 -5.16
C GLN A 280 8.39 19.79 -3.89
N ALA A 281 8.93 19.24 -2.80
CA ALA A 281 8.31 19.25 -1.48
C ALA A 281 8.91 20.36 -0.60
N ALA A 282 8.76 20.23 0.71
CA ALA A 282 9.37 21.13 1.69
C ALA A 282 10.89 21.25 1.49
N GLU A 283 11.39 22.45 1.76
CA GLU A 283 12.83 22.70 1.82
C GLU A 283 13.46 21.88 2.94
N VAL A 284 14.50 21.12 2.60
CA VAL A 284 15.33 20.42 3.58
C VAL A 284 16.37 21.40 4.10
N THR A 285 17.14 22.02 3.20
CA THR A 285 18.13 23.04 3.58
C THR A 285 18.40 24.09 2.51
N SER A 286 18.97 25.22 2.92
CA SER A 286 19.35 26.32 2.04
C SER A 286 20.63 26.97 2.52
N THR A 287 21.58 27.12 1.60
CA THR A 287 22.75 28.00 1.69
C THR A 287 22.62 29.23 0.76
N ALA A 288 21.50 29.34 0.03
CA ALA A 288 21.21 30.47 -0.86
C ALA A 288 21.28 31.81 -0.13
N GLY A 289 21.88 32.82 -0.77
CA GLY A 289 22.12 34.15 -0.19
C GLY A 289 23.12 34.21 0.97
N THR A 290 23.61 33.07 1.49
CA THR A 290 24.66 33.03 2.53
C THR A 290 26.04 32.71 1.98
N GLU A 291 26.09 32.06 0.82
CA GLU A 291 27.29 31.65 0.11
C GLU A 291 27.28 32.21 -1.32
N LYS A 292 28.47 32.40 -1.91
CA LYS A 292 28.63 33.05 -3.22
C LYS A 292 27.92 32.29 -4.36
N ASP A 293 27.80 30.98 -4.23
CA ASP A 293 27.11 30.10 -5.18
C ASP A 293 26.20 29.13 -4.40
N GLY A 294 25.36 29.62 -3.48
CA GLY A 294 24.54 28.77 -2.61
C GLY A 294 23.55 27.85 -3.35
N PHE A 295 22.97 26.89 -2.63
CA PHE A 295 21.94 26.00 -3.16
C PHE A 295 20.77 25.86 -2.17
N ILE A 296 19.64 25.39 -2.68
CA ILE A 296 18.50 24.95 -1.89
C ILE A 296 18.25 23.48 -2.19
N ALA A 297 18.23 22.64 -1.14
CA ALA A 297 17.89 21.24 -1.23
C ALA A 297 16.43 21.02 -0.82
N PHE A 298 15.68 20.31 -1.66
CA PHE A 298 14.28 19.98 -1.45
C PHE A 298 14.09 18.47 -1.36
N GLY A 299 13.10 18.07 -0.55
CA GLY A 299 12.52 16.74 -0.68
C GLY A 299 11.69 16.63 -1.96
N LEU A 300 11.30 15.41 -2.30
CA LEU A 300 10.35 15.14 -3.38
C LEU A 300 9.05 14.58 -2.79
N THR A 301 7.94 14.96 -3.42
CA THR A 301 6.60 14.45 -3.14
C THR A 301 5.91 14.00 -4.42
N SER A 302 4.89 13.16 -4.28
CA SER A 302 4.10 12.66 -5.40
C SER A 302 3.43 13.82 -6.16
N PRO A 303 3.27 13.71 -7.49
CA PRO A 303 2.33 14.55 -8.21
C PRO A 303 0.90 14.39 -7.65
N ARG A 304 0.11 15.48 -7.69
CA ARG A 304 -1.28 15.50 -7.18
C ARG A 304 -2.24 14.57 -7.92
N ILE A 305 -1.92 14.21 -9.17
CA ILE A 305 -2.71 13.28 -9.99
C ILE A 305 -1.80 12.12 -10.36
N GLN A 306 -2.12 10.92 -9.89
CA GLN A 306 -1.46 9.69 -10.31
C GLN A 306 -2.38 8.93 -11.26
N THR A 307 -1.84 8.57 -12.42
CA THR A 307 -2.50 7.69 -13.40
C THR A 307 -1.50 6.59 -13.72
N GLY A 308 -1.55 5.47 -12.98
CA GLY A 308 -0.66 4.35 -13.24
C GLY A 308 -0.52 3.31 -12.13
N ASP A 309 0.17 2.22 -12.48
CA ASP A 309 0.37 1.02 -11.66
C ASP A 309 1.44 1.16 -10.57
N LEU A 310 2.18 2.28 -10.55
CA LEU A 310 3.33 2.45 -9.67
C LEU A 310 2.98 3.40 -8.53
N THR A 311 3.22 2.95 -7.30
CA THR A 311 3.14 3.81 -6.11
C THR A 311 4.43 4.64 -6.01
N PRO A 312 4.40 5.97 -6.01
CA PRO A 312 5.60 6.76 -5.79
C PRO A 312 6.15 6.55 -4.39
N PHE A 313 7.47 6.48 -4.33
CA PHE A 313 8.20 6.26 -3.11
C PHE A 313 9.45 7.13 -3.06
N SER A 314 9.55 7.92 -2.01
CA SER A 314 10.74 8.74 -1.75
C SER A 314 11.88 7.85 -1.25
N VAL A 315 13.03 7.96 -1.89
CA VAL A 315 14.25 7.21 -1.50
C VAL A 315 15.16 8.01 -0.57
N GLY A 316 14.67 9.14 -0.06
CA GLY A 316 15.40 10.03 0.86
C GLY A 316 16.45 10.92 0.19
N SER A 317 16.59 10.86 -1.13
CA SER A 317 17.45 11.76 -1.89
C SER A 317 16.83 13.15 -2.03
N THR A 318 17.69 14.16 -2.02
CA THR A 318 17.29 15.55 -2.28
C THR A 318 17.47 15.90 -3.74
N THR A 319 16.60 16.78 -4.24
CA THR A 319 16.87 17.54 -5.45
C THR A 319 17.37 18.94 -5.08
N LEU A 320 18.12 19.56 -5.99
CA LEU A 320 18.76 20.85 -5.76
C LEU A 320 18.21 21.91 -6.70
N LYS A 321 18.04 23.11 -6.16
CA LYS A 321 17.91 24.36 -6.92
C LYS A 321 19.12 25.22 -6.63
N MET A 322 19.85 25.57 -7.67
CA MET A 322 21.05 26.40 -7.55
C MET A 322 20.66 27.89 -7.49
N ASP A 323 21.29 28.67 -6.60
CA ASP A 323 20.91 30.08 -6.38
C ASP A 323 21.26 30.98 -7.59
N LYS A 324 22.41 30.72 -8.22
CA LYS A 324 22.96 31.58 -9.27
C LYS A 324 22.17 31.59 -10.58
N ASP A 325 21.66 30.44 -11.00
CA ASP A 325 20.92 30.28 -12.26
C ASP A 325 19.46 29.88 -12.03
N GLN A 326 19.04 29.75 -10.76
CA GLN A 326 17.71 29.30 -10.34
C GLN A 326 17.29 27.97 -10.98
N LYS A 327 18.28 27.18 -11.45
CA LYS A 327 18.05 25.92 -12.15
C LYS A 327 17.71 24.83 -11.16
N LEU A 328 16.51 24.26 -11.32
CA LEU A 328 16.08 23.08 -10.58
C LEU A 328 16.57 21.81 -11.30
N VAL A 329 17.23 20.93 -10.56
CA VAL A 329 17.57 19.59 -11.05
C VAL A 329 16.28 18.75 -11.08
N PRO A 330 15.94 18.07 -12.19
CA PRO A 330 14.80 17.18 -12.22
C PRO A 330 14.93 16.07 -11.16
N GLY A 331 13.89 15.90 -10.34
CA GLY A 331 13.81 14.87 -9.32
C GLY A 331 12.87 13.73 -9.71
N TYR A 332 13.21 12.51 -9.32
CA TYR A 332 12.40 11.32 -9.54
C TYR A 332 12.19 10.57 -8.23
N LEU A 333 11.01 9.98 -8.10
CA LEU A 333 10.63 9.04 -7.06
C LEU A 333 10.77 7.62 -7.61
N LEU A 334 11.06 6.67 -6.73
CA LEU A 334 11.04 5.25 -7.08
C LEU A 334 9.57 4.81 -7.24
N GLY A 335 9.24 4.15 -8.34
CA GLY A 335 7.93 3.54 -8.52
C GLY A 335 7.93 2.15 -7.88
N ILE A 336 7.09 1.96 -6.87
CA ILE A 336 6.87 0.67 -6.22
C ILE A 336 5.68 -0.02 -6.87
N ARG A 337 5.95 -1.17 -7.48
CA ARG A 337 4.97 -2.17 -7.87
C ARG A 337 5.01 -3.27 -6.82
N THR A 338 4.06 -3.26 -5.89
CA THR A 338 3.97 -4.35 -4.91
C THR A 338 3.48 -5.62 -5.62
N SER A 339 3.84 -6.78 -5.09
CA SER A 339 3.31 -8.08 -5.52
C SER A 339 2.43 -8.66 -4.43
N THR A 340 1.45 -9.47 -4.84
CA THR A 340 0.62 -10.23 -3.92
C THR A 340 1.50 -11.15 -3.07
N TYR A 341 1.42 -10.99 -1.75
CA TYR A 341 2.23 -11.70 -0.77
C TYR A 341 1.61 -13.06 -0.43
N GLU A 342 0.36 -13.07 -0.02
CA GLU A 342 -0.43 -14.29 0.19
C GLU A 342 -1.87 -14.06 -0.25
N VAL A 343 -2.46 -15.08 -0.86
CA VAL A 343 -3.91 -15.18 -1.12
C VAL A 343 -4.37 -16.50 -0.55
N ARG A 344 -5.27 -16.46 0.43
CA ARG A 344 -5.91 -17.68 0.93
C ARG A 344 -7.21 -17.92 0.19
N SER A 345 -7.53 -19.19 -0.07
CA SER A 345 -8.80 -19.53 -0.69
C SER A 345 -9.96 -19.21 0.26
N GLU A 346 -11.05 -18.68 -0.32
CA GLU A 346 -12.29 -18.45 0.40
C GLU A 346 -12.91 -19.80 0.79
N ARG A 347 -13.07 -20.04 2.09
CA ARG A 347 -13.69 -21.26 2.63
C ARG A 347 -15.03 -21.02 3.30
N PHE A 348 -15.81 -20.06 2.81
CA PHE A 348 -16.98 -19.62 3.56
C PHE A 348 -18.26 -19.48 2.75
N ASP A 349 -18.87 -20.62 2.46
CA ASP A 349 -20.27 -20.67 2.05
C ASP A 349 -21.19 -20.76 3.27
N LEU A 350 -21.52 -19.59 3.83
CA LEU A 350 -22.54 -19.49 4.88
C LEU A 350 -23.90 -19.95 4.35
N ARG A 351 -24.47 -20.97 4.99
CA ARG A 351 -25.81 -21.44 4.69
C ARG A 351 -26.60 -21.69 5.97
N LEU A 352 -27.86 -21.29 5.95
CA LEU A 352 -28.81 -21.69 6.97
C LEU A 352 -29.25 -23.14 6.68
N THR A 353 -29.14 -24.01 7.68
CA THR A 353 -29.52 -25.44 7.57
C THR A 353 -30.74 -25.78 8.43
N SER A 354 -31.25 -24.82 9.18
CA SER A 354 -32.37 -24.99 10.10
C SER A 354 -33.06 -23.64 10.36
N CYS A 355 -34.17 -23.68 11.11
CA CYS A 355 -34.86 -22.49 11.61
C CYS A 355 -34.12 -21.77 12.75
N ALA A 356 -32.80 -21.92 12.83
CA ALA A 356 -31.94 -21.22 13.76
C ALA A 356 -30.94 -20.37 12.96
N PRO A 357 -30.73 -19.10 13.34
CA PRO A 357 -29.75 -18.26 12.69
C PRO A 357 -28.33 -18.79 12.94
N ILE A 358 -27.41 -18.51 12.02
CA ILE A 358 -25.98 -18.76 12.23
C ILE A 358 -25.52 -17.86 13.38
N PRO A 359 -24.84 -18.41 14.40
CA PRO A 359 -24.37 -17.62 15.54
C PRO A 359 -23.25 -16.67 15.13
N SER A 360 -23.13 -15.56 15.85
CA SER A 360 -22.10 -14.54 15.57
C SER A 360 -20.69 -15.08 15.62
N SER A 361 -20.39 -16.05 16.48
CA SER A 361 -19.08 -16.72 16.55
C SER A 361 -18.69 -17.47 15.27
N GLU A 362 -19.65 -17.74 14.37
CA GLU A 362 -19.36 -18.36 13.09
C GLU A 362 -19.25 -17.35 11.97
N PHE A 363 -20.23 -16.47 11.80
CA PHE A 363 -20.19 -15.51 10.69
C PHE A 363 -19.14 -14.39 10.88
N SER A 364 -18.71 -14.11 12.12
CA SER A 364 -17.66 -13.11 12.40
C SER A 364 -16.25 -13.65 12.19
N LYS A 365 -16.08 -14.94 11.91
CA LYS A 365 -14.77 -15.51 11.57
C LYS A 365 -14.22 -14.74 10.36
N SER A 366 -13.05 -14.14 10.56
CA SER A 366 -12.37 -13.34 9.54
C SER A 366 -11.50 -14.23 8.69
N TYR A 367 -11.60 -14.07 7.37
CA TYR A 367 -10.81 -14.81 6.40
C TYR A 367 -9.86 -13.84 5.72
N ALA A 368 -8.57 -14.12 5.80
CA ALA A 368 -7.54 -13.33 5.12
C ALA A 368 -7.64 -13.61 3.62
N ALA A 369 -8.25 -12.69 2.86
CA ALA A 369 -8.42 -12.86 1.42
C ALA A 369 -7.07 -12.69 0.72
N ASN A 370 -6.46 -11.52 0.94
CA ASN A 370 -5.34 -11.06 0.14
C ASN A 370 -4.38 -10.23 0.98
N SER A 371 -3.09 -10.30 0.66
CA SER A 371 -2.08 -9.48 1.33
C SER A 371 -0.98 -9.02 0.37
N THR A 372 -0.29 -7.95 0.75
CA THR A 372 0.81 -7.36 0.00
C THR A 372 1.89 -6.89 0.97
N ARG A 373 3.16 -6.95 0.59
CA ARG A 373 4.23 -6.32 1.37
C ARG A 373 4.40 -4.87 1.01
N VAL A 374 4.63 -4.03 2.02
CA VAL A 374 4.87 -2.59 1.88
C VAL A 374 6.03 -2.16 2.76
N PRO A 375 6.78 -1.12 2.35
CA PRO A 375 7.73 -0.45 3.23
C PRO A 375 7.02 0.10 4.47
N PHE A 376 7.67 0.01 5.64
CA PHE A 376 7.09 0.53 6.88
C PHE A 376 6.70 2.02 6.75
N THR A 377 7.45 2.82 5.99
CA THR A 377 7.17 4.25 5.78
C THR A 377 5.89 4.55 4.97
N MET A 378 5.20 3.53 4.44
CA MET A 378 3.89 3.70 3.80
C MET A 378 2.71 3.56 4.77
N LEU A 379 2.96 3.11 6.00
CA LEU A 379 1.90 2.95 7.01
C LEU A 379 1.68 4.26 7.79
N PRO A 380 0.43 4.59 8.15
CA PRO A 380 0.08 5.80 8.88
C PRO A 380 0.45 5.68 10.37
N TRP A 381 1.70 5.99 10.70
CA TRP A 381 2.19 5.90 12.08
C TRP A 381 1.71 7.05 12.96
N THR A 382 1.28 6.73 14.19
CA THR A 382 0.94 7.72 15.22
C THR A 382 2.16 8.24 15.99
N ASP A 383 3.23 7.44 16.12
CA ASP A 383 4.53 7.85 16.68
C ASP A 383 5.71 7.30 15.85
N ILE A 384 6.44 8.18 15.18
CA ILE A 384 7.52 7.81 14.23
C ILE A 384 8.81 7.40 14.96
N SER A 385 9.00 7.80 16.22
CA SER A 385 10.24 7.55 16.96
C SER A 385 10.39 6.09 17.39
N GLU A 386 9.29 5.45 17.81
CA GLU A 386 9.24 4.01 18.09
C GLU A 386 9.44 3.19 16.79
N ASN A 387 9.02 3.76 15.66
CA ASN A 387 9.09 3.10 14.37
C ASN A 387 10.50 2.98 13.79
N PHE A 388 11.48 3.75 14.26
CA PHE A 388 12.86 3.55 13.80
C PHE A 388 13.44 2.23 14.31
N SER A 389 13.15 1.88 15.57
CA SER A 389 13.53 0.58 16.13
C SER A 389 12.80 -0.54 15.40
N ASN A 390 11.51 -0.35 15.12
CA ASN A 390 10.71 -1.31 14.34
C ASN A 390 11.19 -1.44 12.90
N ALA A 391 11.70 -0.38 12.27
CA ALA A 391 12.24 -0.44 10.92
C ALA A 391 13.50 -1.33 10.82
N LYS A 392 14.25 -1.49 11.91
CA LYS A 392 15.40 -2.41 11.97
C LYS A 392 14.96 -3.88 12.07
N SER A 393 13.90 -4.18 12.82
CA SER A 393 13.39 -5.55 13.00
C SER A 393 12.36 -5.97 11.94
N SER A 394 11.65 -5.00 11.38
CA SER A 394 10.53 -5.12 10.46
C SER A 394 10.51 -3.96 9.44
N PRO A 395 11.50 -3.88 8.53
CA PRO A 395 11.57 -2.84 7.50
C PRO A 395 10.38 -2.87 6.53
N PHE A 396 9.72 -4.02 6.42
CA PHE A 396 8.58 -4.23 5.55
C PHE A 396 7.47 -4.92 6.34
N TYR A 397 6.24 -4.44 6.14
CA TYR A 397 5.04 -4.97 6.76
C TYR A 397 4.22 -5.73 5.72
N VAL A 398 3.46 -6.71 6.17
CA VAL A 398 2.40 -7.34 5.37
C VAL A 398 1.12 -6.60 5.65
N LEU A 399 0.61 -5.86 4.66
CA LEU A 399 -0.74 -5.35 4.71
C LEU A 399 -1.68 -6.46 4.25
N GLN A 400 -2.50 -6.96 5.16
CA GLN A 400 -3.47 -8.01 4.93
C GLN A 400 -4.87 -7.42 4.93
N ARG A 401 -5.64 -7.71 3.89
CA ARG A 401 -7.08 -7.55 3.88
C ARG A 401 -7.72 -8.85 4.36
N SER A 402 -8.58 -8.73 5.35
CA SER A 402 -9.45 -9.81 5.77
C SER A 402 -10.90 -9.38 5.66
N THR A 403 -11.76 -10.34 5.37
CA THR A 403 -13.20 -10.11 5.25
C THR A 403 -13.94 -11.04 6.20
N SER A 404 -14.93 -10.50 6.89
CA SER A 404 -15.84 -11.20 7.77
C SER A 404 -17.27 -10.73 7.51
N TYR A 405 -18.24 -11.32 8.21
CA TYR A 405 -19.58 -10.79 8.24
C TYR A 405 -19.90 -10.17 9.61
N GLY A 406 -20.54 -9.01 9.60
CA GLY A 406 -21.14 -8.35 10.75
C GLY A 406 -22.67 -8.52 10.74
N PRO A 407 -23.33 -8.40 11.91
CA PRO A 407 -24.79 -8.43 11.96
C PRO A 407 -25.38 -7.13 11.42
N MET A 408 -26.52 -7.22 10.72
CA MET A 408 -27.43 -6.08 10.55
C MET A 408 -28.49 -6.07 11.66
N GLU A 409 -29.28 -5.01 11.77
CA GLU A 409 -30.40 -4.91 12.71
C GLU A 409 -31.75 -4.78 12.00
N PRO A 410 -32.67 -5.75 12.16
CA PRO A 410 -32.48 -7.00 12.87
C PRO A 410 -31.55 -7.98 12.15
N SER A 411 -30.77 -8.73 12.94
CA SER A 411 -29.83 -9.71 12.38
C SER A 411 -30.54 -10.92 11.78
N SER A 412 -31.69 -11.31 12.33
CA SER A 412 -32.50 -12.40 11.79
C SER A 412 -33.99 -12.27 12.11
N ARG A 413 -34.79 -13.01 11.35
CA ARG A 413 -36.25 -13.13 11.51
C ARG A 413 -36.68 -14.56 11.28
N ASP A 414 -37.07 -15.21 12.37
CA ASP A 414 -37.70 -16.53 12.36
C ASP A 414 -39.19 -16.38 11.98
N ASN A 415 -39.57 -16.96 10.85
CA ASN A 415 -40.94 -17.08 10.37
C ASN A 415 -41.35 -18.55 10.16
N CYS A 416 -40.63 -19.50 10.77
CA CYS A 416 -40.78 -20.93 10.53
C CYS A 416 -42.07 -21.53 11.08
N ALA A 417 -42.64 -20.94 12.14
CA ALA A 417 -43.92 -21.37 12.70
C ALA A 417 -45.12 -20.64 12.07
N SER A 418 -44.87 -19.61 11.26
CA SER A 418 -45.90 -18.76 10.67
C SER A 418 -46.47 -19.36 9.40
N ARG A 419 -47.70 -18.95 9.08
CA ARG A 419 -48.40 -19.29 7.83
C ARG A 419 -48.48 -18.11 6.85
N SER A 420 -47.93 -16.96 7.22
CA SER A 420 -47.94 -15.75 6.40
C SER A 420 -46.53 -15.19 6.23
N PRO A 421 -46.19 -14.66 5.03
CA PRO A 421 -44.92 -14.00 4.81
C PRO A 421 -44.82 -12.70 5.63
N MET A 422 -43.60 -12.29 5.97
CA MET A 422 -43.33 -11.06 6.73
C MET A 422 -42.33 -10.19 5.99
N ARG A 423 -42.62 -8.89 5.86
CA ARG A 423 -41.66 -7.91 5.32
C ARG A 423 -40.76 -7.40 6.45
N VAL A 424 -39.46 -7.34 6.17
CA VAL A 424 -38.43 -6.95 7.13
C VAL A 424 -37.45 -6.01 6.43
N THR A 425 -37.16 -4.89 7.07
CA THR A 425 -36.06 -4.01 6.70
C THR A 425 -34.96 -4.17 7.74
N ALA A 426 -33.79 -4.60 7.31
CA ALA A 426 -32.58 -4.65 8.11
C ALA A 426 -31.69 -3.44 7.80
N THR A 427 -31.06 -2.88 8.83
CA THR A 427 -30.19 -1.72 8.72
C THR A 427 -28.82 -1.98 9.31
N SER A 428 -27.79 -1.33 8.78
CA SER A 428 -26.44 -1.31 9.37
C SER A 428 -25.74 -0.01 9.04
N THR A 429 -24.57 0.23 9.62
CA THR A 429 -23.72 1.36 9.30
C THR A 429 -22.62 0.92 8.35
N LYS A 430 -22.44 1.62 7.24
CA LYS A 430 -21.23 1.51 6.40
C LYS A 430 -20.26 2.65 6.70
N GLY A 431 -18.99 2.41 6.40
CA GLY A 431 -17.89 3.33 6.67
C GLY A 431 -17.25 3.12 8.03
N THR A 432 -16.64 4.17 8.55
CA THR A 432 -15.91 4.13 9.82
C THR A 432 -16.19 5.39 10.65
N SER A 433 -16.31 5.23 11.97
CA SER A 433 -16.44 6.34 12.94
C SER A 433 -15.13 7.08 13.18
N GLN A 434 -14.01 6.58 12.65
CA GLN A 434 -12.70 7.20 12.84
C GLN A 434 -12.61 8.51 12.04
N THR A 435 -13.09 9.59 12.63
CA THR A 435 -12.83 10.96 12.19
C THR A 435 -11.37 11.30 12.49
N SER A 436 -10.48 11.02 11.55
CA SER A 436 -9.14 11.62 11.56
C SER A 436 -8.64 11.76 10.14
N GLU A 437 -8.13 12.95 9.82
CA GLU A 437 -7.55 13.39 8.55
C GLU A 437 -6.28 12.59 8.13
N THR A 438 -6.00 11.47 8.81
CA THR A 438 -4.75 10.71 8.78
C THR A 438 -4.89 9.23 8.39
N HIS A 439 -6.07 8.74 7.99
CA HIS A 439 -6.25 7.30 7.75
C HIS A 439 -6.76 6.92 6.35
N ILE A 440 -6.45 5.66 6.02
CA ILE A 440 -6.74 4.95 4.79
C ILE A 440 -8.21 5.13 4.39
N SER A 441 -8.48 5.87 3.31
CA SER A 441 -9.80 5.94 2.70
C SER A 441 -9.93 4.80 1.68
N VAL A 442 -10.82 3.86 1.95
CA VAL A 442 -11.05 2.70 1.10
C VAL A 442 -12.33 2.95 0.32
N ASP A 443 -12.31 2.69 -0.99
CA ASP A 443 -13.48 2.33 -1.78
C ASP A 443 -13.08 1.69 -3.10
N TYR A 444 -13.58 0.47 -3.33
CA TYR A 444 -13.21 -0.45 -4.41
C TYR A 444 -11.70 -0.47 -4.75
N GLY A 445 -10.84 -0.01 -3.84
CA GLY A 445 -9.47 0.44 -4.07
C GLY A 445 -9.05 1.35 -2.92
N ILE A 446 -7.76 1.38 -2.59
CA ILE A 446 -7.29 2.10 -1.41
C ILE A 446 -6.70 3.45 -1.82
N SER A 447 -7.27 4.56 -1.33
CA SER A 447 -6.60 5.86 -1.32
C SER A 447 -6.14 6.18 0.09
N THR A 448 -4.86 6.45 0.30
CA THR A 448 -4.38 7.02 1.57
C THR A 448 -4.14 8.49 1.35
N THR A 449 -5.12 9.35 1.65
CA THR A 449 -4.85 10.79 1.79
C THR A 449 -4.08 10.99 3.09
N ILE A 450 -2.76 10.78 3.05
CA ILE A 450 -1.88 11.31 4.09
C ILE A 450 -1.78 12.81 3.80
N THR A 451 -2.59 13.60 4.49
CA THR A 451 -2.46 15.05 4.47
C THR A 451 -1.08 15.40 5.01
N GLU A 452 -0.33 16.24 4.29
CA GLU A 452 0.97 16.76 4.72
C GLU A 452 0.89 17.21 6.19
N GLY A 453 1.59 16.49 7.08
CA GLY A 453 1.57 16.78 8.52
C GLY A 453 2.31 15.77 9.39
N ALA A 454 2.34 14.49 9.02
CA ALA A 454 2.98 13.43 9.80
C ALA A 454 4.46 13.16 9.43
N SER A 455 5.25 14.17 9.03
CA SER A 455 6.70 14.02 8.83
C SER A 455 7.53 14.84 9.82
N ALA A 456 6.92 15.33 10.90
CA ALA A 456 7.64 15.98 11.99
C ALA A 456 8.39 14.95 12.86
N GLY A 457 9.44 14.31 12.34
CA GLY A 457 10.25 13.42 13.18
C GLY A 457 11.39 12.64 12.50
N VAL A 458 11.29 12.31 11.21
CA VAL A 458 12.36 11.62 10.46
C VAL A 458 12.96 12.58 9.46
N GLU A 459 14.20 12.97 9.72
CA GLU A 459 14.97 13.75 8.76
C GLU A 459 15.59 12.80 7.73
N GLY A 460 15.32 13.05 6.44
CA GLY A 460 15.93 12.30 5.35
C GLY A 460 15.08 11.22 4.70
N VAL A 461 13.84 11.00 5.14
CA VAL A 461 12.83 10.25 4.36
C VAL A 461 11.53 11.06 4.41
N SER A 462 11.19 11.76 3.33
CA SER A 462 9.87 12.39 3.21
C SER A 462 8.83 11.29 3.03
N SER A 463 7.93 11.10 3.99
CA SER A 463 6.79 10.18 3.92
C SER A 463 5.80 10.68 2.87
N ALA A 464 6.09 10.42 1.60
CA ALA A 464 5.28 10.84 0.46
C ALA A 464 4.71 9.61 -0.26
N SER A 465 3.86 8.83 0.41
CA SER A 465 2.88 7.99 -0.27
C SER A 465 1.48 8.58 -0.03
N THR A 466 1.10 9.56 -0.84
CA THR A 466 -0.21 10.24 -0.74
C THR A 466 -1.32 9.51 -1.51
N SER A 467 -1.05 8.30 -2.02
CA SER A 467 -2.05 7.38 -2.57
C SER A 467 -1.42 6.00 -2.78
N LEU A 468 -2.17 4.92 -2.48
CA LEU A 468 -1.76 3.57 -2.87
C LEU A 468 -2.08 3.38 -4.36
N SER A 469 -1.26 2.58 -5.06
CA SER A 469 -1.48 2.33 -6.49
C SER A 469 -2.66 1.40 -6.75
N VAL A 470 -3.14 1.44 -7.99
CA VAL A 470 -4.06 0.44 -8.56
C VAL A 470 -3.55 -0.98 -8.33
N THR A 471 -2.25 -1.23 -8.55
CA THR A 471 -1.66 -2.56 -8.35
C THR A 471 -1.77 -3.02 -6.89
N MET A 472 -1.54 -2.13 -5.92
CA MET A 472 -1.71 -2.49 -4.52
C MET A 472 -3.16 -2.82 -4.16
N SER A 473 -4.12 -2.09 -4.74
CA SER A 473 -5.55 -2.38 -4.60
C SER A 473 -5.92 -3.74 -5.19
N LEU A 474 -5.45 -4.05 -6.40
CA LEU A 474 -5.65 -5.35 -7.04
C LEU A 474 -5.00 -6.48 -6.22
N ASN A 475 -3.79 -6.27 -5.69
CA ASN A 475 -3.12 -7.26 -4.83
C ASN A 475 -3.92 -7.57 -3.58
N LEU A 476 -4.69 -6.60 -3.06
CA LEU A 476 -5.61 -6.76 -1.93
C LEU A 476 -6.99 -7.30 -2.34
N GLY A 477 -7.15 -7.76 -3.58
CA GLY A 477 -8.32 -8.49 -4.05
C GLY A 477 -9.50 -7.60 -4.44
N TRP A 478 -9.26 -6.35 -4.85
CA TRP A 478 -10.29 -5.47 -5.39
C TRP A 478 -10.39 -5.57 -6.91
N SER A 479 -11.59 -5.39 -7.46
CA SER A 479 -11.87 -5.54 -8.91
C SER A 479 -11.94 -4.23 -9.69
N ASN A 480 -12.11 -3.08 -9.03
CA ASN A 480 -12.26 -1.76 -9.67
C ASN A 480 -11.22 -0.75 -9.14
N THR A 481 -11.20 0.47 -9.69
CA THR A 481 -10.24 1.54 -9.31
C THR A 481 -10.91 2.89 -9.05
N GLU A 482 -12.24 2.95 -9.11
CA GLU A 482 -13.01 4.17 -8.79
C GLU A 482 -13.19 4.26 -7.28
N SER A 483 -12.79 5.39 -6.69
CA SER A 483 -12.87 5.66 -5.26
C SER A 483 -14.12 6.50 -4.88
N LYS A 484 -14.96 5.98 -3.99
CA LYS A 484 -16.06 6.60 -3.22
C LYS A 484 -15.73 6.56 -1.73
N MET A 485 -15.12 7.61 -1.21
CA MET A 485 -14.68 7.67 0.20
C MET A 485 -15.72 7.13 1.22
N TYR A 486 -15.41 6.02 1.90
CA TYR A 486 -16.15 5.55 3.09
C TYR A 486 -15.67 6.22 4.39
N SER A 487 -15.25 7.49 4.31
CA SER A 487 -14.73 8.26 5.46
C SER A 487 -15.84 8.85 6.33
N THR A 488 -17.11 8.62 6.00
CA THR A 488 -18.27 9.06 6.78
C THR A 488 -19.22 7.90 7.02
N GLU A 489 -19.65 7.73 8.28
CA GLU A 489 -20.68 6.75 8.62
C GLU A 489 -21.99 7.09 7.89
N THR A 490 -22.53 6.12 7.17
CA THR A 490 -23.84 6.22 6.51
C THR A 490 -24.66 4.96 6.75
N SER A 491 -25.98 5.07 6.71
CA SER A 491 -26.87 3.93 6.89
C SER A 491 -26.96 3.10 5.60
N VAL A 492 -26.95 1.78 5.73
CA VAL A 492 -27.28 0.79 4.71
C VAL A 492 -28.59 0.13 5.12
N GLU A 493 -29.51 -0.03 4.18
CA GLU A 493 -30.79 -0.69 4.40
C GLU A 493 -30.99 -1.78 3.35
N ASP A 494 -31.44 -2.96 3.77
CA ASP A 494 -31.90 -4.04 2.89
C ASP A 494 -33.29 -4.48 3.32
N CYS A 495 -34.20 -4.63 2.36
CA CYS A 495 -35.59 -5.00 2.60
C CYS A 495 -35.91 -6.31 1.88
N LYS A 496 -36.33 -7.32 2.66
CA LYS A 496 -36.75 -8.63 2.14
C LYS A 496 -38.08 -9.07 2.71
N VAL A 497 -38.74 -9.95 1.97
CA VAL A 497 -39.90 -10.69 2.46
C VAL A 497 -39.40 -12.05 2.90
N VAL A 498 -39.56 -12.38 4.19
CA VAL A 498 -39.28 -13.71 4.73
C VAL A 498 -40.54 -14.57 4.53
N PRO A 499 -40.49 -15.62 3.69
CA PRO A 499 -41.63 -16.50 3.44
C PRO A 499 -42.18 -17.16 4.70
N ALA A 500 -43.45 -17.59 4.66
CA ALA A 500 -43.98 -18.48 5.69
C ALA A 500 -43.17 -19.80 5.73
N GLY A 501 -42.91 -20.35 6.91
CA GLY A 501 -42.15 -21.59 7.04
C GLY A 501 -40.64 -21.44 6.86
N SER A 502 -40.11 -20.20 6.89
CA SER A 502 -38.70 -19.92 6.65
C SER A 502 -38.06 -19.02 7.72
N ILE A 503 -36.73 -18.92 7.70
CA ILE A 503 -35.96 -17.94 8.46
C ILE A 503 -35.11 -17.12 7.50
N GLY A 504 -35.06 -15.81 7.72
CA GLY A 504 -34.15 -14.89 7.03
C GLY A 504 -33.06 -14.38 7.99
N GLN A 505 -31.82 -14.29 7.51
CA GLN A 505 -30.70 -13.69 8.25
C GLN A 505 -29.98 -12.67 7.36
N TRP A 506 -29.72 -11.48 7.92
CA TRP A 506 -29.02 -10.40 7.23
C TRP A 506 -27.64 -10.21 7.82
N LEU A 507 -26.65 -10.20 6.95
CA LEU A 507 -25.25 -10.03 7.27
C LEU A 507 -24.68 -8.92 6.40
N GLN A 508 -23.87 -8.06 6.99
CA GLN A 508 -23.11 -7.06 6.25
C GLN A 508 -21.68 -7.54 6.08
N THR A 509 -21.11 -7.37 4.89
CA THR A 509 -19.69 -7.67 4.70
C THR A 509 -18.84 -6.61 5.41
N VAL A 510 -17.92 -7.05 6.26
CA VAL A 510 -16.98 -6.20 7.00
C VAL A 510 -15.58 -6.48 6.48
N THR A 511 -14.83 -5.43 6.16
CA THR A 511 -13.43 -5.54 5.75
C THR A 511 -12.52 -4.97 6.82
N GLN A 512 -11.46 -5.70 7.13
CA GLN A 512 -10.41 -5.29 8.04
C GLN A 512 -9.06 -5.29 7.32
N PHE A 513 -8.26 -4.24 7.53
CA PHE A 513 -6.87 -4.17 7.12
C PHE A 513 -5.96 -4.29 8.34
N ASN A 514 -5.08 -5.27 8.31
CA ASN A 514 -4.08 -5.51 9.35
C ASN A 514 -2.70 -5.22 8.78
N ALA A 515 -1.94 -4.34 9.45
CA ALA A 515 -0.51 -4.19 9.23
C ALA A 515 0.23 -5.18 10.14
N ILE A 516 0.84 -6.21 9.55
CA ILE A 516 1.50 -7.30 10.26
C ILE A 516 3.01 -7.12 10.14
N ASN A 517 3.70 -7.07 11.27
CA ASN A 517 5.16 -6.95 11.31
C ASN A 517 5.86 -8.28 10.95
N ALA A 518 7.19 -8.25 10.83
CA ALA A 518 7.98 -9.41 10.45
C ALA A 518 7.97 -10.57 11.47
N ASP A 519 7.47 -10.34 12.68
CA ASP A 519 7.28 -11.38 13.72
C ASP A 519 5.83 -11.91 13.76
N GLY A 520 4.97 -11.44 12.85
CA GLY A 520 3.57 -11.88 12.73
C GLY A 520 2.61 -11.15 13.66
N GLN A 521 3.03 -10.09 14.34
CA GLN A 521 2.17 -9.31 15.22
C GLN A 521 1.45 -8.20 14.45
N ILE A 522 0.17 -8.00 14.76
CA ILE A 522 -0.64 -6.91 14.20
C ILE A 522 -0.24 -5.61 14.92
N SER A 523 0.29 -4.65 14.18
CA SER A 523 0.68 -3.33 14.70
C SER A 523 -0.40 -2.27 14.50
N GLU A 524 -1.25 -2.42 13.49
CA GLU A 524 -2.37 -1.51 13.22
C GLU A 524 -3.51 -2.32 12.60
N ALA A 525 -4.76 -1.98 12.97
CA ALA A 525 -5.96 -2.58 12.42
C ALA A 525 -6.96 -1.47 12.07
N LEU A 526 -7.41 -1.43 10.82
CA LEU A 526 -8.52 -0.57 10.37
C LEU A 526 -9.68 -1.44 9.91
N GLU A 527 -10.87 -1.14 10.41
CA GLU A 527 -12.10 -1.88 10.13
C GLU A 527 -13.16 -0.96 9.51
N PHE A 528 -13.87 -1.49 8.51
CA PHE A 528 -14.90 -0.77 7.75
C PHE A 528 -16.08 -1.69 7.46
N GLY A 529 -17.30 -1.20 7.71
CA GLY A 529 -18.53 -1.82 7.20
C GLY A 529 -18.73 -1.47 5.72
N MET A 530 -19.02 -2.46 4.88
CA MET A 530 -19.26 -2.28 3.44
C MET A 530 -20.76 -2.10 3.13
N ASP A 531 -21.10 -1.62 1.94
CA ASP A 531 -22.50 -1.61 1.47
C ASP A 531 -22.99 -2.96 0.94
N ASP A 532 -22.11 -3.94 0.86
CA ASP A 532 -22.43 -5.30 0.48
C ASP A 532 -23.16 -6.05 1.61
N VAL A 533 -24.36 -6.54 1.29
CA VAL A 533 -25.28 -7.22 2.21
C VAL A 533 -25.57 -8.62 1.70
N LYS A 534 -25.40 -9.60 2.57
CA LYS A 534 -25.74 -11.00 2.35
C LYS A 534 -27.03 -11.36 3.09
N TYR A 535 -28.04 -11.74 2.33
CA TYR A 535 -29.28 -12.33 2.85
C TYR A 535 -29.21 -13.85 2.73
N LEU A 536 -29.37 -14.55 3.85
CA LEU A 536 -29.46 -16.01 3.92
C LEU A 536 -30.90 -16.40 4.22
N GLU A 537 -31.38 -17.45 3.56
CA GLU A 537 -32.71 -18.00 3.79
C GLU A 537 -32.65 -19.52 3.96
N TYR A 538 -33.42 -20.03 4.92
CA TYR A 538 -33.73 -21.46 5.01
C TYR A 538 -35.23 -21.65 4.99
N ASN A 539 -35.72 -22.47 4.06
CA ASN A 539 -37.12 -22.87 3.98
C ASN A 539 -37.28 -24.32 4.46
N LYS A 540 -38.10 -24.52 5.48
CA LYS A 540 -38.41 -25.83 6.06
C LYS A 540 -39.12 -26.77 5.08
N ASP A 541 -39.89 -26.22 4.14
CA ASP A 541 -40.77 -26.95 3.23
C ASP A 541 -40.18 -27.09 1.81
N GLY A 542 -38.95 -26.61 1.58
CA GLY A 542 -38.21 -26.81 0.31
C GLY A 542 -38.66 -25.96 -0.89
N ASN A 543 -39.60 -25.03 -0.71
CA ASN A 543 -40.05 -24.14 -1.79
C ASN A 543 -39.24 -22.83 -1.79
N SER A 544 -38.27 -22.67 -2.70
CA SER A 544 -37.61 -21.37 -2.92
C SER A 544 -38.63 -20.35 -3.43
N ALA A 545 -38.83 -19.25 -2.72
CA ALA A 545 -39.61 -18.13 -3.22
C ALA A 545 -38.70 -17.23 -4.06
N ASP A 546 -38.76 -17.37 -5.38
CA ASP A 546 -38.17 -16.40 -6.30
C ASP A 546 -38.96 -15.08 -6.32
N SER A 547 -38.20 -13.99 -6.31
CA SER A 547 -38.48 -12.62 -6.74
C SER A 547 -39.32 -11.67 -5.87
N CYS A 548 -38.67 -10.59 -5.45
CA CYS A 548 -39.09 -9.24 -5.79
C CYS A 548 -38.21 -8.74 -6.94
#